data_AF-A0A2W1F512-F1
#
_entry.id   AF-A0A2W1F512-F1
#
_cell.length_a   1.000
_cell.length_b   1.000
_cell.length_c   1.000
_cell.angle_alpha   90.00
_cell.angle_beta   90.00
_cell.angle_gamma   90.00
#
_symmetry.space_group_name_H-M   'P 1'
#
loop_
_entity.id
_entity.type
_entity.pdbx_description
1 polymer ?
#
loop_
_entity_poly.entity_id
_entity_poly.type
_entity_poly.pdbx_seq_one_letter_code
_entity_poly.pdbx_strand_id
1 'polypeptide(L)'
;MLSKLSLSLVALQASLALAGNAIISNRCDYDVWVWSVSPNAWGTPVHVPARSQHSEPLTNTGTSLKISKSSELLAGHHTQFEYSIAGKQIWYDISFVDCAKGNSASNCPGHDDGLAMEASNSACGAIDCQAGTYCPTQAYYVPQPLLTLGINEPVFNCPASVGTNVDMYMKICSGQETLKRSVAGRVEMPLAGEA
;
A
#
# COMPACT_ATOMS: atom_id res chain seq x y z
N MET A 1 -3.01 -15.07 -63.91
CA MET A 1 -3.18 -13.95 -62.95
C MET A 1 -3.11 -14.54 -61.54
N LEU A 2 -1.95 -14.48 -60.87
CA LEU A 2 -1.82 -14.91 -59.47
C LEU A 2 -1.94 -13.68 -58.57
N SER A 3 -3.06 -13.60 -57.85
CA SER A 3 -3.34 -12.55 -56.87
C SER A 3 -2.47 -12.77 -55.63
N LYS A 4 -1.58 -11.82 -55.35
CA LYS A 4 -0.76 -11.79 -54.14
C LYS A 4 -1.60 -11.23 -52.98
N LEU A 5 -2.21 -12.11 -52.19
CA LEU A 5 -2.78 -11.71 -50.90
C LEU A 5 -1.63 -11.40 -49.94
N SER A 6 -1.42 -10.12 -49.66
CA SER A 6 -0.49 -9.68 -48.62
C SER A 6 -1.23 -9.66 -47.28
N LEU A 7 -0.94 -10.64 -46.43
CA LEU A 7 -1.45 -10.71 -45.06
C LEU A 7 -0.65 -9.74 -44.19
N SER A 8 -1.26 -8.60 -43.83
CA SER A 8 -0.64 -7.67 -42.88
C SER A 8 -0.89 -8.18 -41.46
N LEU A 9 0.13 -8.70 -40.78
CA LEU A 9 0.10 -8.95 -39.35
C LEU A 9 0.09 -7.59 -38.63
N VAL A 10 -1.06 -7.19 -38.10
CA VAL A 10 -1.12 -6.15 -37.07
C VAL A 10 -0.67 -6.80 -35.76
N ALA A 11 0.61 -6.60 -35.41
CA ALA A 11 1.12 -6.99 -34.11
C ALA A 11 0.50 -6.06 -33.05
N LEU A 12 -0.46 -6.57 -32.28
CA LEU A 12 -0.96 -5.91 -31.09
C LEU A 12 0.14 -6.01 -30.01
N GLN A 13 1.05 -5.05 -30.00
CA GLN A 13 2.02 -4.90 -28.91
C GLN A 13 1.26 -4.42 -27.67
N ALA A 14 0.73 -5.36 -26.89
CA ALA A 14 0.42 -5.10 -25.50
C ALA A 14 1.74 -4.87 -24.78
N SER A 15 2.20 -3.62 -24.74
CA SER A 15 3.23 -3.20 -23.80
C SER A 15 2.63 -3.26 -22.40
N LEU A 16 2.55 -4.47 -21.85
CA LEU A 16 2.40 -4.69 -20.42
C LEU A 16 3.67 -4.13 -19.78
N ALA A 17 3.68 -2.82 -19.52
CA ALA A 17 4.58 -2.29 -18.53
C ALA A 17 4.27 -3.08 -17.25
N LEU A 18 5.15 -4.01 -16.90
CA LEU A 18 5.11 -4.72 -15.63
C LEU A 18 5.41 -3.67 -14.56
N ALA A 19 4.39 -2.92 -14.16
CA ALA A 19 4.42 -2.23 -12.89
C ALA A 19 4.39 -3.31 -11.80
N GLY A 20 5.09 -3.07 -10.69
CA GLY A 20 5.02 -3.98 -9.54
C GLY A 20 3.65 -3.90 -8.86
N ASN A 21 3.56 -4.38 -7.64
CA ASN A 21 2.28 -4.50 -6.93
C ASN A 21 2.18 -3.53 -5.75
N ALA A 22 0.97 -3.06 -5.47
CA ALA A 22 0.60 -2.53 -4.16
C ALA A 22 0.17 -3.70 -3.27
N ILE A 23 0.87 -3.90 -2.15
CA ILE A 23 0.70 -5.04 -1.27
C ILE A 23 0.32 -4.57 0.14
N ILE A 24 -0.84 -5.02 0.61
CA ILE A 24 -1.27 -4.86 2.00
C ILE A 24 -0.83 -6.10 2.78
N SER A 25 0.08 -5.93 3.73
CA SER A 25 0.47 -6.96 4.69
C SER A 25 -0.29 -6.75 6.00
N ASN A 26 -1.40 -7.48 6.16
CA ASN A 26 -2.19 -7.44 7.38
C ASN A 26 -1.52 -8.29 8.47
N ARG A 27 -0.73 -7.65 9.34
CA ARG A 27 -0.10 -8.31 10.51
C ARG A 27 -0.97 -8.25 11.75
N CYS A 28 -2.13 -7.61 11.67
CA CYS A 28 -3.06 -7.57 12.78
C CYS A 28 -3.59 -8.98 13.10
N ASP A 29 -4.08 -9.14 14.32
CA ASP A 29 -4.81 -10.33 14.78
C ASP A 29 -6.30 -10.31 14.37
N TYR A 30 -6.71 -9.29 13.62
CA TYR A 30 -8.04 -9.10 13.07
C TYR A 30 -8.04 -8.97 11.54
N ASP A 31 -9.19 -9.27 10.95
CA ASP A 31 -9.44 -9.12 9.53
C ASP A 31 -9.60 -7.65 9.13
N VAL A 32 -9.21 -7.33 7.90
CA VAL A 32 -9.49 -6.03 7.29
C VAL A 32 -10.13 -6.21 5.92
N TRP A 33 -10.73 -5.14 5.41
CA TRP A 33 -11.26 -5.05 4.06
C TRP A 33 -10.57 -3.92 3.33
N VAL A 34 -10.13 -4.19 2.11
CA VAL A 34 -9.42 -3.22 1.27
C VAL A 34 -10.30 -2.82 0.11
N TRP A 35 -10.48 -1.51 -0.07
CA TRP A 35 -11.16 -0.91 -1.20
C TRP A 35 -10.15 -0.19 -2.07
N SER A 36 -9.99 -0.60 -3.33
CA SER A 36 -9.19 0.14 -4.30
C SER A 36 -10.03 1.24 -4.94
N VAL A 37 -9.63 2.50 -4.73
CA VAL A 37 -10.36 3.69 -5.19
C VAL A 37 -9.45 4.56 -6.03
N SER A 38 -9.93 4.97 -7.21
CA SER A 38 -9.27 5.91 -8.11
C SER A 38 -10.33 6.87 -8.71
N PRO A 39 -9.94 7.98 -9.38
CA PRO A 39 -10.88 8.94 -9.93
C PRO A 39 -11.98 8.36 -10.83
N ASN A 40 -11.69 7.24 -11.52
CA ASN A 40 -12.60 6.62 -12.49
C ASN A 40 -13.06 5.21 -12.10
N ALA A 41 -12.64 4.70 -10.93
CA ALA A 41 -12.98 3.35 -10.51
C ALA A 41 -13.15 3.28 -8.99
N TRP A 42 -14.24 2.64 -8.59
CA TRP A 42 -14.53 2.31 -7.20
C TRP A 42 -14.63 0.79 -7.11
N GLY A 43 -13.62 0.16 -6.50
CA GLY A 43 -13.57 -1.29 -6.34
C GLY A 43 -14.65 -1.81 -5.39
N THR A 44 -14.78 -3.12 -5.32
CA THR A 44 -15.52 -3.82 -4.26
C THR A 44 -14.56 -4.19 -3.12
N PRO A 45 -15.03 -4.32 -1.87
CA PRO A 45 -14.17 -4.66 -0.75
C PRO A 45 -13.55 -6.04 -0.96
N VAL A 46 -12.23 -6.12 -0.79
CA VAL A 46 -11.50 -7.39 -0.71
C VAL A 46 -11.27 -7.73 0.75
N HIS A 47 -11.79 -8.88 1.19
CA HIS A 47 -11.52 -9.40 2.53
C HIS A 47 -10.08 -9.88 2.63
N VAL A 48 -9.36 -9.38 3.63
CA VAL A 48 -7.97 -9.72 3.94
C VAL A 48 -7.92 -10.27 5.35
N PRO A 49 -7.89 -11.61 5.51
CA PRO A 49 -7.84 -12.24 6.82
C PRO A 49 -6.70 -11.72 7.69
N ALA A 50 -6.87 -11.83 9.00
CA ALA A 50 -5.81 -11.64 9.97
C ALA A 50 -4.57 -12.43 9.54
N ARG A 51 -3.39 -11.83 9.74
CA ARG A 51 -2.11 -12.47 9.45
C ARG A 51 -1.96 -12.95 7.99
N SER A 52 -2.52 -12.21 7.03
CA SER A 52 -2.45 -12.53 5.59
C SER A 52 -2.04 -11.31 4.75
N GLN A 53 -2.05 -11.46 3.42
CA GLN A 53 -1.72 -10.37 2.50
C GLN A 53 -2.73 -10.28 1.36
N HIS A 54 -2.89 -9.06 0.85
CA HIS A 54 -3.55 -8.79 -0.41
C HIS A 54 -2.57 -8.04 -1.33
N SER A 55 -2.66 -8.31 -2.62
CA SER A 55 -1.81 -7.71 -3.65
C SER A 55 -2.67 -7.35 -4.85
N GLU A 56 -2.47 -6.14 -5.37
CA GLU A 56 -3.00 -5.72 -6.66
C GLU A 56 -1.89 -5.03 -7.49
N PRO A 57 -1.95 -5.11 -8.84
CA PRO A 57 -0.98 -4.43 -9.67
C PRO A 57 -1.04 -2.91 -9.47
N LEU A 58 0.11 -2.24 -9.44
CA LEU A 58 0.17 -0.79 -9.49
C LEU A 58 -0.40 -0.30 -10.83
N THR A 59 -1.24 0.73 -10.76
CA THR A 59 -1.82 1.35 -11.95
C THR A 59 -1.21 2.73 -12.22
N ASN A 60 -1.31 3.20 -13.47
CA ASN A 60 -0.88 4.56 -13.85
C ASN A 60 -1.89 5.65 -13.43
N THR A 61 -2.87 5.32 -12.62
CA THR A 61 -3.86 6.25 -12.07
C THR A 61 -3.58 6.42 -10.58
N GLY A 62 -3.69 7.65 -10.07
CA GLY A 62 -3.67 7.88 -8.62
C GLY A 62 -4.70 6.99 -7.94
N THR A 63 -4.25 6.16 -7.00
CA THR A 63 -5.05 5.11 -6.37
C THR A 63 -4.87 5.17 -4.87
N SER A 64 -5.97 5.02 -4.13
CA SER A 64 -5.99 4.91 -2.68
C SER A 64 -6.57 3.55 -2.31
N LEU A 65 -5.77 2.71 -1.65
CA LEU A 65 -6.23 1.49 -1.02
C LEU A 65 -6.73 1.85 0.37
N LYS A 66 -8.05 1.96 0.50
CA LYS A 66 -8.70 2.30 1.77
C LYS A 66 -8.93 1.02 2.57
N ILE A 67 -8.31 0.94 3.74
CA ILE A 67 -8.37 -0.21 4.64
C ILE A 67 -9.38 0.06 5.75
N SER A 68 -10.36 -0.82 5.90
CA SER A 68 -11.42 -0.78 6.91
C SER A 68 -11.44 -2.05 7.78
N LYS A 69 -11.97 -1.96 9.00
CA LYS A 69 -12.29 -3.13 9.85
C LYS A 69 -13.68 -3.73 9.56
N SER A 70 -14.39 -3.21 8.56
CA SER A 70 -15.66 -3.73 8.06
C SER A 70 -15.67 -3.82 6.55
N SER A 71 -16.53 -4.67 5.99
CA SER A 71 -16.75 -4.72 4.53
C SER A 71 -17.30 -3.40 3.97
N GLU A 72 -17.91 -2.55 4.80
CA GLU A 72 -18.32 -1.20 4.44
C GLU A 72 -17.17 -0.20 4.62
N LEU A 73 -17.11 0.79 3.73
CA LEU A 73 -16.18 1.91 3.83
C LEU A 73 -16.83 3.07 4.59
N LEU A 74 -16.81 2.99 5.91
CA LEU A 74 -17.37 4.01 6.79
C LEU A 74 -16.46 5.25 6.81
N ALA A 75 -17.05 6.44 6.59
CA ALA A 75 -16.35 7.71 6.75
C ALA A 75 -15.86 7.85 8.19
N GLY A 76 -14.61 8.27 8.41
CA GLY A 76 -14.04 8.30 9.78
C GLY A 76 -13.23 7.07 10.18
N HIS A 77 -13.28 5.97 9.42
CA HIS A 77 -12.87 4.65 9.92
C HIS A 77 -11.99 3.86 8.95
N HIS A 78 -11.19 4.55 8.15
CA HIS A 78 -10.28 3.88 7.22
C HIS A 78 -8.92 4.57 7.11
N THR A 79 -7.88 3.75 7.14
CA THR A 79 -6.50 4.14 6.83
C THR A 79 -6.30 4.02 5.32
N GLN A 80 -5.38 4.78 4.74
CA GLN A 80 -5.15 4.78 3.30
C GLN A 80 -3.68 4.50 2.99
N PHE A 81 -3.46 3.60 2.04
CA PHE A 81 -2.24 3.53 1.24
C PHE A 81 -2.54 4.23 -0.08
N GLU A 82 -1.99 5.43 -0.25
CA GLU A 82 -2.15 6.21 -1.48
C GLU A 82 -0.89 6.06 -2.33
N TYR A 83 -1.07 5.94 -3.65
CA TYR A 83 0.04 5.95 -4.60
C TYR A 83 -0.31 6.61 -5.93
N SER A 84 0.71 7.07 -6.63
CA SER A 84 0.62 7.51 -8.03
C SER A 84 1.91 7.21 -8.79
N ILE A 85 1.80 7.02 -10.10
CA ILE A 85 2.95 6.85 -10.98
C ILE A 85 3.07 8.08 -11.89
N ALA A 86 4.19 8.79 -11.78
CA ALA A 86 4.48 9.96 -12.60
C ALA A 86 5.98 10.03 -12.92
N GLY A 87 6.33 10.28 -14.19
CA GLY A 87 7.73 10.44 -14.60
C GLY A 87 8.61 9.21 -14.32
N LYS A 88 8.07 7.99 -14.45
CA LYS A 88 8.72 6.71 -14.09
C LYS A 88 9.05 6.55 -12.60
N GLN A 89 8.44 7.37 -11.75
CA GLN A 89 8.56 7.30 -10.29
C GLN A 89 7.23 6.84 -9.70
N ILE A 90 7.31 6.13 -8.59
CA ILE A 90 6.15 5.84 -7.75
C ILE A 90 6.21 6.82 -6.58
N TRP A 91 5.12 7.53 -6.33
CA TRP A 91 4.91 8.35 -5.14
C TRP A 91 3.89 7.66 -4.26
N TYR A 92 4.08 7.69 -2.96
CA TYR A 92 3.20 7.01 -2.02
C TYR A 92 3.26 7.61 -0.62
N ASP A 93 2.22 7.35 0.16
CA ASP A 93 2.11 7.78 1.53
C ASP A 93 1.13 6.90 2.33
N ILE A 94 1.18 7.08 3.65
CA ILE A 94 0.16 6.65 4.59
C ILE A 94 -0.73 7.86 4.88
N SER A 95 -2.03 7.70 4.75
CA SER A 95 -2.98 8.77 5.05
C SER A 95 -4.04 8.35 6.07
N PHE A 96 -4.12 9.15 7.13
CA PHE A 96 -5.12 9.09 8.18
C PHE A 96 -6.14 10.24 8.06
N VAL A 97 -6.10 11.03 7.00
CA VAL A 97 -6.90 12.26 6.84
C VAL A 97 -8.38 12.03 7.13
N ASP A 98 -8.91 10.88 6.71
CA ASP A 98 -10.31 10.52 6.86
C ASP A 98 -10.68 9.99 8.25
N CYS A 99 -9.73 9.60 9.10
CA CYS A 99 -9.97 8.93 10.39
C CYS A 99 -9.28 9.58 11.60
N ALA A 100 -8.29 10.46 11.37
CA ALA A 100 -7.61 11.21 12.40
C ALA A 100 -8.49 12.34 12.96
N LYS A 101 -8.30 12.62 14.25
CA LYS A 101 -8.91 13.75 14.96
C LYS A 101 -7.80 14.49 15.72
N GLY A 102 -7.34 15.60 15.14
CA GLY A 102 -6.15 16.30 15.63
C GLY A 102 -4.93 15.38 15.57
N ASN A 103 -4.28 15.16 16.72
CA ASN A 103 -3.08 14.33 16.80
C ASN A 103 -3.37 12.84 17.08
N SER A 104 -4.64 12.44 17.14
CA SER A 104 -5.04 11.04 17.35
C SER A 104 -5.49 10.40 16.04
N ALA A 105 -4.99 9.20 15.76
CA ALA A 105 -5.44 8.33 14.67
C ALA A 105 -6.05 7.01 15.20
N SER A 106 -6.61 7.02 16.42
CA SER A 106 -7.17 5.81 17.06
C SER A 106 -8.37 5.17 16.33
N ASN A 107 -9.00 5.88 15.38
CA ASN A 107 -10.05 5.30 14.53
C ASN A 107 -9.51 4.72 13.21
N CYS A 108 -8.20 4.83 12.99
CA CYS A 108 -7.52 4.40 11.78
C CYS A 108 -7.03 2.96 11.95
N PRO A 109 -7.55 1.98 11.16
CA PRO A 109 -7.10 0.60 11.21
C PRO A 109 -5.57 0.47 11.17
N GLY A 110 -5.01 -0.23 12.16
CA GLY A 110 -3.59 -0.49 12.31
C GLY A 110 -2.79 0.54 13.10
N HIS A 111 -3.32 1.74 13.37
CA HIS A 111 -2.55 2.80 14.03
C HIS A 111 -2.06 2.41 15.42
N ASP A 112 -2.91 1.74 16.21
CA ASP A 112 -2.60 1.31 17.58
C ASP A 112 -1.35 0.40 17.65
N ASP A 113 -1.09 -0.39 16.60
CA ASP A 113 0.04 -1.33 16.50
C ASP A 113 1.12 -0.87 15.50
N GLY A 114 0.97 0.32 14.93
CA GLY A 114 1.91 0.96 14.01
C GLY A 114 1.66 0.59 12.55
N LEU A 115 2.17 1.44 11.66
CA LEU A 115 2.18 1.18 10.23
C LEU A 115 3.54 1.51 9.63
N ALA A 116 3.96 0.68 8.68
CA ALA A 116 5.19 0.90 7.94
C ALA A 116 4.97 0.71 6.45
N MET A 117 5.73 1.43 5.64
CA MET A 117 5.81 1.22 4.19
C MET A 117 7.24 1.03 3.73
N GLU A 118 7.45 0.07 2.85
CA GLU A 118 8.73 -0.19 2.20
C GLU A 118 8.51 -0.70 0.79
N ALA A 119 9.54 -0.62 -0.04
CA ALA A 119 9.52 -1.18 -1.37
C ALA A 119 10.41 -2.42 -1.46
N SER A 120 10.22 -3.27 -2.47
CA SER A 120 11.12 -4.38 -2.77
C SER A 120 12.53 -3.93 -3.18
N ASN A 121 12.73 -2.63 -3.42
CA ASN A 121 14.02 -2.00 -3.66
C ASN A 121 14.33 -0.96 -2.57
N SER A 122 15.46 -1.11 -1.89
CA SER A 122 15.86 -0.25 -0.76
C SER A 122 16.27 1.17 -1.16
N ALA A 123 16.37 1.49 -2.45
CA ALA A 123 16.58 2.86 -2.92
C ALA A 123 15.30 3.72 -2.85
N CYS A 124 14.13 3.11 -2.61
CA CYS A 124 12.90 3.83 -2.32
C CYS A 124 12.87 4.31 -0.86
N GLY A 125 12.07 5.34 -0.59
CA GLY A 125 11.81 5.81 0.78
C GLY A 125 11.17 4.74 1.67
N ALA A 126 11.29 4.89 2.98
CA ALA A 126 10.60 4.03 3.94
C ALA A 126 9.84 4.87 4.96
N ILE A 127 8.70 4.35 5.38
CA ILE A 127 7.83 4.95 6.39
C ILE A 127 7.76 3.99 7.58
N ASP A 128 7.86 4.50 8.81
CA ASP A 128 7.74 3.69 10.02
C ASP A 128 7.06 4.46 11.17
N CYS A 129 5.74 4.59 11.05
CA CYS A 129 4.91 5.23 12.06
C CYS A 129 4.67 4.26 13.22
N GLN A 130 5.31 4.53 14.36
CA GLN A 130 5.26 3.68 15.54
C GLN A 130 3.85 3.55 16.13
N ALA A 131 3.61 2.41 16.78
CA ALA A 131 2.38 2.06 17.46
C ALA A 131 1.79 3.20 18.32
N GLY A 132 0.57 3.62 17.98
CA GLY A 132 -0.20 4.63 18.71
C GLY A 132 0.39 6.05 18.68
N THR A 133 1.45 6.30 17.91
CA THR A 133 2.16 7.59 17.93
C THR A 133 1.63 8.60 16.92
N TYR A 134 1.70 9.88 17.26
CA TYR A 134 1.51 10.97 16.32
C TYR A 134 2.76 11.14 15.46
N CYS A 135 2.67 10.80 14.17
CA CYS A 135 3.82 10.70 13.24
C CYS A 135 3.63 11.60 11.98
N PRO A 136 3.38 12.92 12.12
CA PRO A 136 2.91 13.76 11.01
C PRO A 136 3.95 13.99 9.91
N THR A 137 5.22 13.66 10.14
CA THR A 137 6.28 13.69 9.12
C THR A 137 6.39 12.37 8.34
N GLN A 138 5.56 11.38 8.66
CA GLN A 138 5.56 10.05 8.06
C GLN A 138 4.18 9.58 7.59
N ALA A 139 3.10 10.19 8.09
CA ALA A 139 1.75 9.94 7.62
C ALA A 139 0.93 11.24 7.63
N TYR A 140 -0.03 11.38 6.72
CA TYR A 140 -0.95 12.51 6.73
C TYR A 140 -1.96 12.40 7.86
N TYR A 141 -2.02 13.40 8.73
CA TYR A 141 -3.10 13.57 9.73
C TYR A 141 -4.10 14.66 9.34
N VAL A 142 -3.73 15.49 8.38
CA VAL A 142 -4.52 16.61 7.84
C VAL A 142 -4.32 16.65 6.33
N PRO A 143 -5.24 17.26 5.53
CA PRO A 143 -5.10 17.28 4.07
C PRO A 143 -3.94 18.13 3.54
N GLN A 144 -3.49 19.14 4.31
CA GLN A 144 -2.44 20.07 3.90
C GLN A 144 -1.44 20.32 5.06
N PRO A 145 -0.57 19.34 5.38
CA PRO A 145 0.49 19.45 6.39
C PRO A 145 1.31 20.73 6.32
N LEU A 146 1.70 21.18 5.13
CA LEU A 146 2.51 22.40 5.02
C LEU A 146 1.74 23.64 5.51
N LEU A 147 0.47 23.76 5.13
CA LEU A 147 -0.36 24.91 5.49
C LEU A 147 -0.89 24.84 6.92
N THR A 148 -1.17 23.63 7.40
CA THR A 148 -1.85 23.41 8.70
C THR A 148 -0.87 23.25 9.85
N LEU A 149 0.27 22.60 9.60
CA LEU A 149 1.25 22.20 10.62
C LEU A 149 2.63 22.84 10.40
N GLY A 150 2.88 23.44 9.24
CA GLY A 150 4.19 24.02 8.90
C GLY A 150 5.29 22.99 8.65
N ILE A 151 4.92 21.76 8.27
CA ILE A 151 5.85 20.66 7.96
C ILE A 151 5.75 20.25 6.49
N ASN A 152 6.79 19.64 5.95
CA ASN A 152 6.71 19.07 4.60
C ASN A 152 5.65 17.97 4.53
N GLU A 153 5.05 17.84 3.35
CA GLU A 153 4.13 16.76 3.03
C GLU A 153 4.82 15.39 3.23
N PRO A 154 4.23 14.44 3.99
CA PRO A 154 4.83 13.15 4.30
C PRO A 154 4.67 12.16 3.12
N VAL A 155 5.02 12.61 1.91
CA VAL A 155 5.01 11.81 0.68
C VAL A 155 6.41 11.27 0.40
N PHE A 156 6.48 10.00 0.06
CA PHE A 156 7.72 9.27 -0.21
C PHE A 156 7.73 8.81 -1.67
N ASN A 157 8.91 8.42 -2.19
CA ASN A 157 9.01 7.99 -3.56
C ASN A 157 10.02 6.85 -3.80
N CYS A 158 9.76 6.11 -4.87
CA CYS A 158 10.75 5.31 -5.58
C CYS A 158 11.30 6.14 -6.75
N PRO A 159 12.62 6.38 -6.81
CA PRO A 159 13.21 7.25 -7.82
C PRO A 159 13.19 6.62 -9.23
N ALA A 160 13.26 7.47 -10.26
CA ALA A 160 13.11 7.04 -11.65
C ALA A 160 14.21 6.06 -12.11
N SER A 161 15.36 6.07 -11.42
CA SER A 161 16.46 5.14 -11.62
C SER A 161 16.11 3.69 -11.25
N VAL A 162 15.14 3.49 -10.35
CA VAL A 162 14.60 2.17 -9.99
C VAL A 162 13.51 1.75 -10.99
N GLY A 163 12.72 2.71 -11.48
CA GLY A 163 11.57 2.46 -12.34
C GLY A 163 10.33 2.02 -11.56
N THR A 164 9.34 1.48 -12.27
CA THR A 164 8.00 1.18 -11.70
C THR A 164 7.75 -0.32 -11.48
N ASN A 165 8.68 -1.20 -11.86
CA ASN A 165 8.60 -2.63 -11.60
C ASN A 165 9.10 -2.95 -10.18
N VAL A 166 8.40 -2.41 -9.18
CA VAL A 166 8.74 -2.49 -7.76
C VAL A 166 7.47 -2.79 -6.97
N ASP A 167 7.55 -3.73 -6.04
CA ASP A 167 6.46 -4.00 -5.13
C ASP A 167 6.53 -3.02 -3.95
N MET A 168 5.39 -2.40 -3.65
CA MET A 168 5.19 -1.49 -2.53
C MET A 168 4.40 -2.20 -1.44
N TYR A 169 4.98 -2.33 -0.26
CA TYR A 169 4.36 -2.99 0.88
C TYR A 169 3.88 -1.95 1.88
N MET A 170 2.60 -1.99 2.25
CA MET A 170 2.09 -1.38 3.47
C MET A 170 1.89 -2.47 4.52
N LYS A 171 2.60 -2.38 5.63
CA LYS A 171 2.47 -3.26 6.80
C LYS A 171 1.52 -2.60 7.79
N ILE A 172 0.38 -3.22 8.00
CA ILE A 172 -0.61 -2.80 8.99
C ILE A 172 -0.35 -3.59 10.27
N CYS A 173 -0.37 -2.91 11.42
CA CYS A 173 0.08 -3.46 12.69
C CYS A 173 1.57 -3.86 12.63
N SER A 174 2.44 -2.93 12.19
CA SER A 174 3.85 -3.17 11.91
C SER A 174 4.66 -3.61 13.13
N GLY A 175 4.24 -3.22 14.34
CA GLY A 175 4.81 -3.66 15.62
C GLY A 175 4.53 -5.12 15.96
N GLN A 176 3.59 -5.77 15.27
CA GLN A 176 3.34 -7.20 15.40
C GLN A 176 4.38 -8.04 14.64
N GLU A 177 4.55 -9.30 15.04
CA GLU A 177 5.47 -10.23 14.38
C GLU A 177 5.27 -10.27 12.86
N THR A 178 6.35 -10.44 12.11
CA THR A 178 6.27 -10.61 10.65
C THR A 178 5.40 -11.80 10.27
N LEU A 179 4.71 -11.72 9.13
CA LEU A 179 3.95 -12.85 8.61
C LEU A 179 4.88 -14.03 8.35
N LYS A 180 4.54 -15.20 8.88
CA LYS A 180 5.28 -16.44 8.60
C LYS A 180 5.13 -16.77 7.12
N ARG A 181 6.24 -16.98 6.42
CA ARG A 181 6.18 -17.53 5.05
C ARG A 181 5.63 -18.95 5.17
N SER A 182 4.53 -19.25 4.47
CA SER A 182 4.09 -20.63 4.28
C SER A 182 5.09 -21.32 3.35
N VAL A 183 6.14 -21.90 3.93
CA VAL A 183 7.00 -22.85 3.24
C VAL A 183 6.26 -24.18 3.29
N ALA A 184 5.49 -24.46 2.23
CA ALA A 184 4.88 -25.74 1.90
C ALA A 184 4.99 -26.84 2.99
N GLY A 185 4.18 -26.75 4.05
CA GLY A 185 3.91 -27.85 4.97
C GLY A 185 4.87 -28.10 6.15
N ARG A 186 5.78 -27.20 6.53
CA ARG A 186 6.45 -27.30 7.84
C ARG A 186 6.33 -26.01 8.64
N VAL A 187 5.58 -26.10 9.73
CA VAL A 187 5.64 -25.12 10.83
C VAL A 187 6.99 -25.33 11.51
N GLU A 188 7.92 -24.40 11.32
CA GLU A 188 9.06 -24.29 12.23
C GLU A 188 8.56 -23.66 13.53
N MET A 189 8.59 -24.45 14.61
CA MET A 189 8.57 -23.94 15.97
C MET A 189 9.88 -23.16 16.19
N PRO A 190 9.83 -21.96 16.80
CA PRO A 190 11.05 -21.33 17.29
C PRO A 190 11.73 -22.30 18.26
N LEU A 191 12.99 -22.63 18.00
CA LEU A 191 13.81 -23.28 19.00
C LEU A 191 13.92 -22.32 20.19
N ALA A 192 13.44 -22.79 21.33
CA ALA A 192 13.58 -22.09 22.59
C ALA A 192 15.07 -21.95 22.91
N GLY A 193 15.54 -20.70 22.98
CA GLY A 193 16.71 -20.29 23.74
C GLY A 193 18.05 -20.51 23.06
N GLU A 194 18.71 -19.39 22.72
CA GLU A 194 20.15 -19.23 22.95
C GLU A 194 20.43 -17.80 23.45
N ALA A 195 20.89 -17.75 24.72
CA ALA A 195 21.43 -16.66 25.55
C ALA A 195 20.50 -15.51 26.00
#